data_AF-A0A915Q7A6-F1
#
_entry.id   AF-A0A915Q7A6-F1
#
_cell.length_a   1.000
_cell.length_b   1.000
_cell.length_c   1.000
_cell.angle_alpha   90.00
_cell.angle_beta   90.00
_cell.angle_gamma   90.00
#
_symmetry.space_group_name_H-M   'P 1'
#
loop_
_entity.id
_entity.type
_entity.pdbx_description
1 polymer ?
#
loop_
_entity_poly.entity_id
_entity_poly.type
_entity_poly.pdbx_seq_one_letter_code
_entity_poly.pdbx_strand_id
1 'polypeptide(L)'
;MKAFNSGDAAGAAALYDPEGYFMPNGIDPVKGRAGIESYYKQDMSEGVKSCQVITEEVNGAGDWAFERGSYHLNGTRGPESGAYLQIWKKVNGKWLIHNDCFNVIKPAKK
;
A
#
# COMPACT_ATOMS: atom_id res chain seq x y z
N MET A 1 -1.13 7.30 4.98
CA MET A 1 0.15 6.69 5.38
C MET A 1 1.17 7.76 5.73
N LYS A 2 1.73 7.78 6.95
CA LYS A 2 2.62 8.88 7.39
C LYS A 2 3.91 9.00 6.56
N ALA A 3 4.66 7.91 6.40
CA ALA A 3 5.94 7.91 5.68
C ALA A 3 5.78 8.30 4.21
N PHE A 4 4.81 7.69 3.52
CA PHE A 4 4.49 8.05 2.14
C PHE A 4 4.14 9.55 2.00
N ASN A 5 3.28 10.07 2.88
CA ASN A 5 2.85 11.47 2.84
C ASN A 5 3.98 12.47 3.16
N SER A 6 5.09 12.01 3.76
CA SER A 6 6.30 12.82 3.97
C SER A 6 7.36 12.62 2.88
N GLY A 7 7.07 11.90 1.80
CA GLY A 7 8.02 11.59 0.73
C GLY A 7 9.05 10.51 1.10
N ASP A 8 8.82 9.76 2.18
CA ASP A 8 9.71 8.70 2.65
C ASP A 8 9.25 7.35 2.10
N ALA A 9 9.67 7.04 0.87
CA ALA A 9 9.36 5.78 0.20
C ALA A 9 9.96 4.57 0.93
N ALA A 10 11.15 4.71 1.52
CA ALA A 10 11.82 3.64 2.25
C ALA A 10 11.07 3.32 3.56
N GLY A 11 10.64 4.35 4.30
CA GLY A 11 9.81 4.19 5.49
C GLY A 11 8.43 3.60 5.18
N ALA A 12 7.85 3.93 4.01
CA ALA A 12 6.60 3.29 3.56
C ALA A 12 6.82 1.81 3.22
N ALA A 13 7.89 1.46 2.51
CA ALA A 13 8.24 0.07 2.21
C ALA A 13 8.63 -0.73 3.45
N ALA A 14 9.14 -0.09 4.50
CA ALA A 14 9.49 -0.75 5.76
C ALA A 14 8.30 -1.34 6.52
N LEU A 15 7.07 -0.92 6.20
CA LEU A 15 5.82 -1.51 6.72
C LEU A 15 5.57 -2.93 6.19
N TYR A 16 6.23 -3.31 5.10
CA TYR A 16 6.09 -4.62 4.49
C TYR A 16 7.06 -5.65 5.09
N ASP A 17 6.64 -6.90 5.02
CA ASP A 17 7.47 -8.08 5.24
C ASP A 17 8.65 -8.04 4.24
N PRO A 18 9.89 -8.36 4.64
CA PRO A 18 11.01 -8.52 3.70
C PRO A 18 10.69 -9.40 2.48
N GLU A 19 9.87 -10.44 2.67
CA GLU A 19 9.41 -11.35 1.61
C GLU A 19 8.02 -10.98 1.05
N GLY A 20 7.52 -9.80 1.38
CA GLY A 20 6.17 -9.38 1.01
C GLY A 20 5.96 -9.19 -0.49
N TYR A 21 4.71 -9.31 -0.92
CA TYR A 21 4.26 -9.12 -2.30
C TYR A 21 3.26 -7.98 -2.39
N PHE A 22 3.55 -7.01 -3.25
CA PHE A 22 2.62 -5.96 -3.61
C PHE A 22 2.11 -6.18 -5.02
N MET A 23 0.79 -6.15 -5.21
CA MET A 23 0.11 -6.37 -6.49
C MET A 23 -0.69 -5.11 -6.86
N PRO A 24 0.00 -4.04 -7.31
CA PRO A 24 -0.66 -2.80 -7.66
C PRO A 24 -1.57 -2.93 -8.89
N ASN A 25 -2.59 -2.08 -8.95
CA ASN A 25 -3.56 -2.11 -10.04
C ASN A 25 -2.92 -1.87 -11.41
N GLY A 26 -3.02 -2.85 -12.30
CA GLY A 26 -2.66 -2.70 -13.72
C GLY A 26 -1.17 -2.80 -14.04
N ILE A 27 -0.34 -3.20 -13.09
CA ILE A 27 1.09 -3.51 -13.33
C ILE A 27 1.46 -4.86 -12.71
N ASP A 28 2.62 -5.40 -13.11
CA ASP A 28 3.11 -6.68 -12.58
C ASP A 28 3.39 -6.61 -11.07
N PRO A 29 3.15 -7.71 -10.33
CA PRO A 29 3.46 -7.77 -8.91
C PRO A 29 4.92 -7.50 -8.59
N VAL A 30 5.15 -6.83 -7.47
CA VAL A 30 6.45 -6.41 -6.98
C VAL A 30 6.77 -7.16 -5.69
N LYS A 31 7.94 -7.82 -5.66
CA LYS A 31 8.39 -8.60 -4.49
C LYS A 31 9.41 -7.82 -3.66
N GLY A 32 9.24 -7.87 -2.34
CA GLY A 32 10.18 -7.41 -1.33
C GLY A 32 10.30 -5.89 -1.24
N ARG A 33 10.90 -5.43 -0.14
CA ARG A 33 10.95 -4.00 0.21
C ARG A 33 11.59 -3.13 -0.87
N ALA A 34 12.64 -3.61 -1.53
CA ALA A 34 13.34 -2.84 -2.56
C ALA A 34 12.46 -2.55 -3.78
N GLY A 35 11.67 -3.54 -4.22
CA GLY A 35 10.71 -3.35 -5.30
C GLY A 35 9.59 -2.41 -4.88
N ILE A 36 9.03 -2.61 -3.68
CA ILE A 36 7.92 -1.81 -3.15
C ILE A 36 8.35 -0.34 -2.96
N GLU A 37 9.57 -0.11 -2.46
CA GLU A 37 10.15 1.24 -2.39
C GLU A 37 10.26 1.88 -3.78
N SER A 38 10.67 1.11 -4.79
CA SER A 38 10.77 1.61 -6.16
C SER A 38 9.40 2.00 -6.73
N TYR A 39 8.37 1.19 -6.46
CA TYR A 39 6.99 1.54 -6.80
C TYR A 39 6.56 2.85 -6.12
N TYR A 40 6.79 3.00 -4.80
CA TYR A 40 6.39 4.22 -4.11
C TYR A 40 7.14 5.46 -4.60
N LYS A 41 8.42 5.33 -4.96
CA LYS A 41 9.17 6.42 -5.62
C LYS A 41 8.54 6.78 -6.97
N GLN A 42 8.12 5.79 -7.75
CA GLN A 42 7.44 6.02 -9.02
C GLN A 42 6.12 6.78 -8.80
N ASP A 43 5.24 6.32 -7.92
CA ASP A 43 3.96 6.99 -7.59
C ASP A 43 4.17 8.45 -7.17
N MET A 44 5.15 8.70 -6.30
CA MET A 44 5.50 10.05 -5.86
C MET A 44 5.99 10.92 -7.03
N SER A 45 6.81 10.35 -7.93
CA SER A 45 7.33 11.05 -9.12
C SER A 45 6.24 11.36 -10.15
N GLU A 46 5.23 10.48 -10.26
CA GLU A 46 4.03 10.67 -11.09
C GLU A 46 3.00 11.62 -10.46
N GLY A 47 3.35 12.20 -9.31
CA GLY A 47 2.65 13.32 -8.73
C GLY A 47 1.64 12.97 -7.63
N VAL A 48 1.60 11.73 -7.14
CA VAL A 48 0.85 11.39 -5.93
C VAL A 48 1.48 12.11 -4.73
N LYS A 49 0.67 12.83 -3.96
CA LYS A 49 1.12 13.66 -2.82
C LYS A 49 0.66 13.14 -1.48
N SER A 50 -0.51 12.50 -1.44
CA SER A 50 -0.99 11.89 -0.21
C SER A 50 -1.77 10.61 -0.49
N CYS A 51 -1.67 9.69 0.46
CA CYS A 51 -2.46 8.48 0.55
C CYS A 51 -3.13 8.41 1.92
N GLN A 52 -4.45 8.24 1.91
CA GLN A 52 -5.25 7.89 3.07
C GLN A 52 -5.75 6.46 2.90
N VAL A 53 -5.57 5.64 3.93
CA VAL A 53 -6.08 4.27 4.01
C VAL A 53 -7.13 4.27 5.10
N ILE A 54 -8.30 3.72 4.80
CA ILE A 54 -9.44 3.62 5.71
C ILE A 54 -9.68 2.13 5.93
N THR A 55 -9.40 1.67 7.15
CA THR A 55 -9.67 0.30 7.59
C THR A 55 -11.16 0.12 7.83
N GLU A 56 -11.77 -0.85 7.16
CA GLU A 56 -13.20 -1.16 7.32
C GLU A 56 -13.42 -2.47 8.07
N GLU A 57 -12.53 -3.44 7.88
CA GLU A 57 -12.61 -4.74 8.53
C GLU A 57 -11.20 -5.29 8.77
N VAL A 58 -11.00 -5.84 9.96
CA VAL A 58 -9.80 -6.60 10.32
C VAL A 58 -10.25 -7.90 10.97
N ASN A 59 -9.76 -9.01 10.45
CA ASN A 59 -9.98 -10.34 10.99
C ASN A 59 -8.67 -11.14 10.93
N GLY A 60 -8.56 -12.24 11.68
CA GLY A 60 -7.31 -12.99 11.70
C GLY A 60 -7.26 -14.11 12.73
N ALA A 61 -6.17 -14.87 12.70
CA ALA A 61 -5.88 -15.94 13.63
C ALA A 61 -4.36 -16.12 13.80
N GLY A 62 -3.90 -16.25 15.05
CA GLY A 62 -2.49 -16.44 15.37
C GLY A 62 -1.61 -15.29 14.89
N ASP A 63 -0.64 -15.62 14.05
CA ASP A 63 0.32 -14.66 13.47
C ASP A 63 -0.12 -14.09 12.12
N TRP A 64 -1.39 -14.27 11.75
CA TRP A 64 -1.94 -13.77 10.50
C TRP A 64 -3.17 -12.92 10.74
N ALA A 65 -3.29 -11.84 9.98
CA ALA A 65 -4.50 -11.04 9.89
C ALA A 65 -4.76 -10.67 8.43
N PHE A 66 -6.01 -10.38 8.12
CA PHE A 66 -6.45 -9.84 6.85
C PHE A 66 -7.27 -8.59 7.12
N GLU A 67 -6.97 -7.57 6.35
CA GLU A 67 -7.56 -6.25 6.44
C GLU A 67 -8.12 -5.89 5.07
N ARG A 68 -9.33 -5.36 5.04
CA ARG A 68 -9.86 -4.72 3.84
C ARG A 68 -10.37 -3.33 4.16
N GLY A 69 -10.43 -2.51 3.12
CA GLY A 69 -11.08 -1.22 3.20
C GLY A 69 -10.90 -0.43 1.92
N SER A 70 -10.90 0.89 2.08
CA SER A 70 -10.80 1.83 0.98
C SER A 70 -9.55 2.71 1.10
N TYR A 71 -9.07 3.19 -0.05
CA TYR A 71 -8.00 4.17 -0.11
C TYR A 71 -8.41 5.41 -0.90
N HIS A 72 -7.79 6.53 -0.55
CA HIS A 72 -7.90 7.80 -1.25
C HIS A 72 -6.51 8.37 -1.51
N LEU A 73 -6.21 8.62 -2.78
CA LEU A 73 -5.02 9.35 -3.19
C LEU A 73 -5.39 10.77 -3.57
N ASN A 74 -4.48 11.71 -3.30
CA ASN A 74 -4.50 13.04 -3.91
C ASN A 74 -3.15 13.34 -4.51
N GLY A 75 -3.15 14.06 -5.64
CA GLY A 75 -1.94 14.41 -6.35
C GLY A 75 -2.15 15.48 -7.40
N THR A 76 -1.13 15.70 -8.24
CA THR A 76 -1.18 16.65 -9.35
C THR A 76 -2.19 16.27 -10.42
N ARG A 77 -2.50 14.98 -10.56
CA ARG A 77 -3.53 14.42 -11.47
C ARG A 77 -4.96 14.47 -10.88
N GLY A 78 -5.13 15.08 -9.71
CA GLY A 78 -6.39 15.08 -8.98
C GLY A 78 -6.59 13.84 -8.08
N PRO A 79 -7.79 13.67 -7.50
CA PRO A 79 -8.09 12.61 -6.57
C PRO A 79 -8.33 11.26 -7.27
N GLU A 80 -7.88 10.18 -6.64
CA GLU A 80 -8.19 8.80 -7.00
C GLU A 80 -8.70 8.04 -5.76
N SER A 81 -9.58 7.06 -5.94
CA SER A 81 -9.97 6.17 -4.85
C SER A 81 -10.25 4.75 -5.31
N GLY A 82 -10.10 3.80 -4.40
CA GLY A 82 -10.35 2.40 -4.67
C GLY A 82 -10.53 1.57 -3.40
N ALA A 83 -10.52 0.25 -3.54
CA ALA A 83 -10.55 -0.69 -2.44
C ALA A 83 -9.27 -1.51 -2.40
N TYR A 84 -8.91 -2.00 -1.22
CA TYR A 84 -7.71 -2.81 -1.02
C TYR A 84 -8.00 -4.04 -0.16
N LEU A 85 -7.12 -5.02 -0.28
CA LEU A 85 -7.00 -6.17 0.61
C LEU A 85 -5.53 -6.32 1.00
N GLN A 86 -5.27 -6.39 2.29
CA GLN A 86 -3.96 -6.63 2.87
C GLN A 86 -3.98 -7.90 3.71
N ILE A 87 -2.96 -8.73 3.52
CA ILE A 87 -2.64 -9.85 4.42
C ILE A 87 -1.45 -9.40 5.25
N TRP A 88 -1.60 -9.46 6.57
CA TRP A 88 -0.60 -9.12 7.55
C TRP A 88 -0.02 -10.36 8.19
N LYS A 89 1.29 -10.35 8.42
CA LYS A 89 2.01 -11.40 9.15
C LYS A 89 2.72 -10.80 10.34
N LYS A 90 2.63 -11.44 11.50
CA LYS A 90 3.42 -11.09 12.68
C LYS A 90 4.80 -11.76 12.58
N VAL A 91 5.85 -10.95 12.42
CA VAL A 91 7.24 -11.40 12.35
C VAL A 91 7.99 -10.80 13.53
N ASN A 92 8.55 -11.64 14.40
CA ASN A 92 9.26 -11.23 15.60
C ASN A 92 8.46 -10.23 16.46
N GLY A 93 7.15 -10.49 16.64
CA GLY A 93 6.24 -9.66 17.42
C GLY A 93 5.74 -8.39 16.72
N LYS A 94 6.16 -8.12 15.48
CA LYS A 94 5.73 -6.95 14.70
C LYS A 94 4.84 -7.36 13.54
N TRP A 95 3.70 -6.69 13.40
CA TRP A 95 2.85 -6.85 12.22
C TRP A 95 3.45 -6.15 11.02
N LEU A 96 3.56 -6.87 9.91
CA LEU A 96 4.04 -6.38 8.64
C LEU A 96 3.07 -6.78 7.54
N ILE A 97 2.94 -5.95 6.51
CA ILE A 97 2.14 -6.26 5.32
C ILE A 97 2.87 -7.35 4.55
N HIS A 98 2.28 -8.54 4.47
CA HIS A 98 2.82 -9.68 3.74
C HIS A 98 2.34 -9.67 2.29
N ASN A 99 1.02 -9.51 2.06
CA ASN A 99 0.48 -9.30 0.72
C ASN A 99 -0.38 -8.04 0.70
N ASP A 100 -0.30 -7.27 -0.37
CA ASP A 100 -1.14 -6.10 -0.62
C ASP A 100 -1.64 -6.13 -2.06
N CYS A 101 -2.94 -5.99 -2.27
CA CYS A 101 -3.50 -5.68 -3.58
C CYS A 101 -4.60 -4.62 -3.45
N PHE A 102 -4.76 -3.84 -4.52
CA PHE A 102 -5.85 -2.88 -4.61
C PHE A 102 -6.40 -2.82 -6.02
N ASN A 103 -7.63 -2.34 -6.15
CA ASN A 103 -8.25 -1.98 -7.42
C ASN A 103 -8.63 -0.50 -7.45
N VAL A 104 -8.60 0.10 -8.64
CA VAL A 104 -9.04 1.49 -8.83
C VAL A 104 -10.54 1.49 -9.11
N ILE A 105 -11.32 2.21 -8.29
CA ILE A 105 -12.78 2.38 -8.49
C ILE A 105 -13.08 3.72 -9.17
N LYS A 106 -12.40 4.79 -8.75
CA LYS A 106 -12.51 6.14 -9.35
C LYS A 106 -11.10 6.61 -9.70
N PRO A 107 -10.70 6.57 -10.98
CA PRO A 107 -9.36 7.00 -11.39
C PRO A 107 -9.21 8.52 -11.29
N ALA A 108 -7.97 8.97 -11.12
CA ALA A 108 -7.61 10.37 -11.30
C ALA A 108 -8.04 10.88 -12.69
N LYS A 109 -8.63 12.09 -12.76
CA LYS A 109 -9.00 12.70 -14.03
C LYS A 109 -7.72 13.25 -14.66
N LYS A 110 -7.26 12.58 -15.73
CA LYS A 110 -6.07 12.96 -16.52
C LYS A 110 -5.97 14.47 -16.76
#